data_AF-A0A2M8KVU3-F1
#
_entry.id   AF-A0A2M8KVU3-F1
#
_cell.length_a   1.000
_cell.length_b   1.000
_cell.length_c   1.000
_cell.angle_alpha   90.00
_cell.angle_beta   90.00
_cell.angle_gamma   90.00
#
_symmetry.space_group_name_H-M   'P 1'
#
loop_
_entity.id
_entity.type
_entity.pdbx_description
1 polymer ?
#
loop_
_entity_poly.entity_id
_entity_poly.type
_entity_poly.pdbx_seq_one_letter_code
_entity_poly.pdbx_strand_id
1 'polypeptide(L)'
;FTPDKSARLMIDAKSIVKDIIGEDPQPGNHSSFAIEYDNPAEVDRVVEEVFKAKGKVVREPWDAFWGQRYAIVKDPDGYKIDLYAAL
;
A
#
# COMPACT_ATOMS: atom_id res chain seq x y z
N PHE A 1 -16.80 -12.22 29.08
CA PHE A 1 -15.99 -12.40 27.87
C PHE A 1 -16.19 -11.21 26.97
N THR A 2 -15.29 -10.23 27.04
CA THR A 2 -15.22 -9.17 26.04
C THR A 2 -14.38 -9.75 24.91
N PRO A 3 -14.89 -9.90 23.67
CA PRO A 3 -14.05 -10.37 22.57
C PRO A 3 -12.86 -9.41 22.43
N ASP A 4 -11.67 -9.96 22.21
CA ASP A 4 -10.48 -9.20 21.83
C ASP A 4 -10.86 -8.20 20.71
N LYS A 5 -10.56 -6.92 20.94
CA LYS A 5 -10.82 -5.81 20.00
C LYS A 5 -9.75 -5.72 18.91
N SER A 6 -9.07 -6.82 18.59
CA SER A 6 -8.14 -6.88 17.46
C SER A 6 -8.90 -6.67 16.14
N ALA A 7 -8.41 -5.76 15.29
CA ALA A 7 -8.88 -5.66 13.92
C ALA A 7 -8.59 -6.98 13.17
N ARG A 8 -9.53 -7.43 12.34
CA ARG A 8 -9.35 -8.57 11.44
C ARG A 8 -9.30 -8.06 10.01
N LEU A 9 -8.32 -8.53 9.24
CA LEU A 9 -8.16 -8.18 7.83
C LEU A 9 -8.66 -9.34 6.96
N MET A 10 -9.47 -9.01 5.96
CA MET A 10 -9.86 -9.91 4.86
C MET A 10 -9.52 -9.21 3.55
N ILE A 11 -8.98 -9.95 2.60
CA ILE A 11 -8.67 -9.47 1.26
C ILE A 11 -9.47 -10.33 0.29
N ASP A 12 -10.42 -9.71 -0.40
CA ASP A 12 -11.31 -10.38 -1.33
C ASP A 12 -10.90 -10.14 -2.79
N ALA A 13 -11.27 -11.08 -3.66
CA ALA A 13 -11.11 -10.90 -5.09
C ALA A 13 -12.04 -9.78 -5.61
N LYS A 14 -11.62 -9.08 -6.66
CA LYS A 14 -12.41 -8.05 -7.35
C LYS A 14 -13.84 -8.52 -7.69
N SER A 15 -13.99 -9.77 -8.13
CA SER A 15 -15.30 -10.35 -8.47
C SER A 15 -16.22 -10.45 -7.25
N ILE A 16 -15.70 -10.87 -6.09
CA ILE A 16 -16.48 -10.97 -4.85
C ILE A 16 -16.95 -9.58 -4.41
N VAL A 17 -16.06 -8.58 -4.45
CA VAL A 17 -16.42 -7.21 -4.10
C VAL A 17 -17.52 -6.68 -5.03
N LYS A 18 -17.42 -6.96 -6.33
CA LYS A 18 -18.44 -6.59 -7.31
C LYS A 18 -19.79 -7.26 -7.06
N ASP A 19 -19.79 -8.55 -6.72
CA ASP A 19 -21.02 -9.29 -6.41
C ASP A 19 -21.72 -8.76 -5.15
N ILE A 20 -20.96 -8.27 -4.17
CA ILE A 20 -21.49 -7.72 -2.91
C ILE A 20 -22.02 -6.29 -3.11
N ILE A 21 -21.24 -5.42 -3.77
CA ILE A 21 -21.54 -3.97 -3.84
C ILE A 21 -22.40 -3.64 -5.07
N GLY A 22 -22.34 -4.45 -6.13
CA GLY A 22 -23.04 -4.23 -7.40
C GLY A 22 -22.27 -3.39 -8.42
N GLU A 23 -21.06 -2.92 -8.08
CA GLU A 23 -20.18 -2.16 -8.96
C GLU A 23 -18.72 -2.60 -8.83
N ASP A 24 -17.90 -2.29 -9.85
CA ASP A 24 -16.47 -2.56 -9.79
C ASP A 24 -15.78 -1.71 -8.71
N PRO A 25 -14.85 -2.28 -7.92
CA PRO A 25 -14.11 -1.50 -6.94
C PRO A 25 -13.26 -0.43 -7.63
N GLN A 26 -13.13 0.72 -6.96
CA GLN A 26 -12.41 1.88 -7.48
C GLN A 26 -11.30 2.33 -6.52
N PRO A 27 -10.19 2.88 -7.04
CA PRO A 27 -9.12 3.42 -6.20
C PRO A 27 -9.57 4.58 -5.30
N GLY A 28 -9.47 4.40 -3.98
CA GLY A 28 -9.69 5.44 -2.99
C GLY A 28 -8.46 6.31 -2.71
N ASN A 29 -8.64 7.42 -1.99
CA ASN A 29 -7.55 8.30 -1.54
C ASN A 29 -7.42 8.42 0.00
N HIS A 30 -8.36 7.86 0.77
CA HIS A 30 -8.40 7.97 2.24
C HIS A 30 -7.91 6.69 2.95
N SER A 31 -7.94 5.54 2.27
CA SER A 31 -7.47 4.25 2.77
C SER A 31 -6.51 3.64 1.75
N SER A 32 -5.31 3.27 2.18
CA SER A 32 -4.27 2.58 1.41
C SER A 32 -3.71 1.42 2.23
N PHE A 33 -3.18 0.41 1.54
CA PHE A 33 -2.29 -0.55 2.19
C PHE A 33 -0.91 0.09 2.38
N ALA A 34 -0.32 -0.14 3.55
CA ALA A 34 1.05 0.21 3.85
C ALA A 34 1.84 -1.07 4.12
N ILE A 35 2.97 -1.22 3.43
CA ILE A 35 3.84 -2.38 3.53
C ILE A 35 5.10 -1.96 4.28
N GLU A 36 5.34 -2.64 5.39
CA GLU A 36 6.55 -2.48 6.19
C GLU A 36 7.72 -3.29 5.61
N TYR A 37 8.89 -2.68 5.62
CA TYR A 37 10.16 -3.27 5.27
C TYR A 37 11.13 -3.20 6.46
N ASP A 38 12.13 -4.08 6.45
CA ASP A 38 13.04 -4.22 7.59
C ASP A 38 13.96 -3.00 7.77
N ASN A 39 14.26 -2.27 6.68
CA ASN A 39 15.14 -1.11 6.71
C ASN A 39 14.91 -0.13 5.54
N PRO A 40 15.40 1.13 5.65
CA PRO A 40 15.22 2.16 4.63
C PRO A 40 15.69 1.79 3.22
N ALA A 41 16.77 1.02 3.09
CA ALA A 41 17.34 0.68 1.79
C ALA A 41 16.43 -0.26 0.99
N GLU A 42 15.60 -1.06 1.66
CA GLU A 42 14.61 -1.90 0.98
C GLU A 42 13.50 -1.08 0.34
N VAL A 43 13.05 0.01 0.97
CA VAL A 43 12.07 0.92 0.39
C VAL A 43 12.60 1.50 -0.93
N ASP A 44 13.85 1.97 -0.92
CA ASP A 44 14.51 2.51 -2.12
C ASP A 44 14.64 1.45 -3.21
N ARG A 45 15.07 0.23 -2.85
CA ARG A 45 15.21 -0.90 -3.78
C ARG A 45 13.88 -1.25 -4.44
N VAL A 46 12.80 -1.36 -3.67
CA VAL A 46 11.49 -1.74 -4.20
C VAL A 46 10.93 -0.66 -5.11
N VAL A 47 11.11 0.62 -4.78
CA VAL A 47 10.71 1.69 -5.70
C VAL A 47 11.46 1.60 -7.03
N GLU A 48 12.78 1.32 -6.99
CA GLU A 48 13.56 1.13 -8.21
C GLU A 48 13.05 -0.08 -9.03
N GLU A 49 12.71 -1.20 -8.37
CA GLU A 49 12.12 -2.38 -9.01
C GLU A 49 10.75 -2.05 -9.65
N VAL A 50 9.88 -1.30 -8.96
CA VAL A 50 8.60 -0.82 -9.48
C VAL A 50 8.82 0.06 -10.71
N PHE A 51 9.75 1.00 -10.66
CA PHE A 51 10.07 1.87 -11.79
C PHE A 51 10.61 1.08 -12.99
N LYS A 52 11.53 0.13 -12.78
CA LYS A 52 12.08 -0.75 -13.82
C LYS A 52 10.99 -1.62 -14.46
N ALA A 53 10.01 -2.05 -13.68
CA ALA A 53 8.84 -2.78 -14.17
C ALA A 53 7.83 -1.89 -14.91
N LYS A 54 8.13 -0.60 -15.14
CA LYS A 54 7.22 0.42 -15.70
C LYS A 54 5.97 0.64 -14.83
N GLY A 55 6.06 0.31 -13.55
CA GLY A 55 5.07 0.67 -12.54
C GLY A 55 5.11 2.17 -12.25
N LYS A 56 4.10 2.66 -11.52
CA LYS A 56 3.92 4.09 -11.27
C LYS A 56 4.35 4.46 -9.85
N VAL A 57 5.40 5.26 -9.74
CA VAL A 57 5.77 5.93 -8.49
C VAL A 57 4.93 7.21 -8.36
N VAL A 58 4.14 7.29 -7.30
CA VAL A 58 3.32 8.49 -6.99
C VAL A 58 4.15 9.50 -6.22
N ARG A 59 5.01 9.01 -5.32
CA ARG A 59 5.94 9.84 -4.56
C ARG A 59 7.22 9.05 -4.32
N GLU A 60 8.33 9.62 -4.80
CA GLU A 60 9.67 9.07 -4.62
C GLU A 60 10.02 8.94 -3.13
N PRO A 61 10.88 7.98 -2.74
CA PRO A 61 11.31 7.77 -1.37
C PRO A 61 11.80 9.04 -0.68
N TRP A 62 11.32 9.27 0.54
CA TRP A 62 11.74 10.39 1.38
C TRP A 62 11.82 9.98 2.85
N ASP A 63 12.60 10.74 3.61
CA ASP A 63 12.66 10.61 5.07
C ASP A 63 11.52 11.44 5.64
N ALA A 64 10.46 10.76 6.09
CA ALA A 64 9.28 11.41 6.58
C ALA A 64 9.49 12.01 7.97
N PHE A 65 8.81 13.13 8.27
CA PHE A 65 8.98 13.86 9.54
C PHE A 65 8.60 13.05 10.78
N TRP A 66 7.93 11.91 10.61
CA TRP A 66 7.53 10.98 11.66
C TRP A 66 8.49 9.79 11.84
N GLY A 67 9.68 9.82 11.23
CA GLY A 67 10.75 8.85 11.50
C GLY A 67 10.73 7.58 10.65
N GLN A 68 10.26 7.67 9.39
CA GLN A 68 10.24 6.54 8.47
C GLN A 68 10.81 6.92 7.10
N ARG A 69 11.55 6.01 6.47
CA ARG A 69 11.76 6.05 5.03
C ARG A 69 10.47 5.63 4.38
N TYR A 70 9.89 6.48 3.54
CA TYR A 70 8.54 6.30 3.03
C TYR A 70 8.49 6.54 1.53
N ALA A 71 7.66 5.80 0.80
CA ALA A 71 7.36 6.03 -0.61
C ALA A 71 5.89 5.70 -0.90
N ILE A 72 5.37 6.19 -2.03
CA ILE A 72 4.01 5.84 -2.50
C ILE A 72 4.10 5.37 -3.94
N VAL A 73 3.59 4.17 -4.20
CA VAL A 73 3.48 3.59 -5.55
C VAL A 73 2.02 3.35 -5.91
N LYS A 74 1.76 2.99 -7.17
CA LYS A 74 0.45 2.58 -7.67
C LYS A 74 0.53 1.21 -8.31
N ASP A 75 -0.45 0.38 -8.00
CA ASP A 75 -0.67 -0.87 -8.72
C ASP A 75 -1.26 -0.59 -10.13
N PRO A 76 -1.36 -1.62 -11.00
CA PRO A 76 -1.92 -1.46 -12.35
C PRO A 76 -3.38 -0.99 -12.38
N ASP A 77 -4.16 -1.27 -11.33
CA ASP A 77 -5.56 -0.84 -11.21
C ASP A 77 -5.70 0.58 -10.65
N GLY A 78 -4.59 1.21 -10.24
CA GLY A 78 -4.50 2.60 -9.82
C GLY A 78 -4.60 2.83 -8.30
N TYR A 79 -4.64 1.76 -7.50
CA TYR A 79 -4.63 1.82 -6.04
C TYR A 79 -3.26 2.24 -5.53
N LYS A 80 -3.24 3.15 -4.55
CA LYS A 80 -1.99 3.58 -3.91
C LYS A 80 -1.57 2.54 -2.88
N ILE A 81 -0.27 2.23 -2.87
CA ILE A 81 0.36 1.39 -1.87
C ILE A 81 1.52 2.19 -1.28
N ASP A 82 1.52 2.29 0.03
CA ASP A 82 2.58 2.94 0.78
C ASP A 82 3.67 1.93 1.12
N LEU A 83 4.92 2.32 0.99
CA LEU A 83 6.08 1.50 1.34
C LEU A 83 6.82 2.23 2.46
N TYR A 84 7.14 1.55 3.56
CA TYR A 84 7.82 2.20 4.68
C TYR A 84 8.78 1.31 5.43
N ALA A 85 9.77 1.93 6.05
CA ALA A 85 10.63 1.34 7.06
C ALA A 85 11.01 2.40 8.11
N ALA A 86 11.31 1.99 9.34
CA ALA A 86 11.87 2.90 10.34
C ALA A 86 13.24 3.45 9.89
N LEU A 87 13.54 4.72 10.17
CA LEU A 87 14.85 5.36 9.91
C LEU A 87 15.91 4.96 10.95
#